data_AF-A0A091PQ37-F1
#
_entry.id   AF-A0A091PQ37-F1
#
_cell.length_a   1.000
_cell.length_b   1.000
_cell.length_c   1.000
_cell.angle_alpha   90.00
_cell.angle_beta   90.00
_cell.angle_gamma   90.00
#
_symmetry.space_group_name_H-M   'P 1'
#
loop_
_entity.id
_entity.type
_entity.pdbx_description
1 polymer ?
#
loop_
_entity_poly.entity_id
_entity_poly.type
_entity_poly.pdbx_seq_one_letter_code
_entity_poly.pdbx_strand_id
1 'polypeptide(L)'
;ADCFSNDIHKLDTTNMMWTLISAKGTPARWRDFHSATIIGTKMYVFGGRADRFGPFHSNNEIYCNRIKVFDTETNSWLDSPPTPVLPEGRRSHSAFSYNGELYVFGGYNARLNRHFHDLWKFNPVSLSWRKIEPKGKGPCPRRRQCCCRVGDKIILFGGTSPSPEEGMGDEFDLMDHSDLYILDFSPSLKTLCKLAVIQYSLDQSCLPHDIRWELSAMTTNSTISRPIAS
;
A
#
# COMPACT_ATOMS: atom_id res chain seq x y z
N ALA A 1 -12.91 15.95 -21.35
CA ALA A 1 -11.59 15.32 -21.41
C ALA A 1 -11.21 14.96 -19.99
N ASP A 2 -10.78 13.73 -19.74
CA ASP A 2 -10.42 13.28 -18.40
C ASP A 2 -9.22 14.08 -17.87
N CYS A 3 -9.43 14.76 -16.74
CA CYS A 3 -8.51 15.72 -16.16
C CYS A 3 -8.13 15.25 -14.76
N PHE A 4 -6.83 15.24 -14.46
CA PHE A 4 -6.32 15.11 -13.12
C PHE A 4 -6.66 16.36 -12.31
N SER A 5 -7.06 16.18 -11.06
CA SER A 5 -7.27 17.28 -10.10
C SER A 5 -6.20 17.24 -9.00
N ASN A 6 -5.96 18.39 -8.38
CA ASN A 6 -5.25 18.56 -7.12
C ASN A 6 -6.09 19.33 -6.08
N ASP A 7 -7.40 19.42 -6.30
CA ASP A 7 -8.34 20.09 -5.41
C ASP A 7 -8.47 19.32 -4.10
N ILE A 8 -8.68 20.06 -3.02
CA ILE A 8 -8.98 19.49 -1.71
C ILE A 8 -10.41 19.88 -1.37
N HIS A 9 -11.26 18.88 -1.22
CA HIS A 9 -12.62 19.06 -0.73
C HIS A 9 -12.72 18.53 0.70
N LYS A 10 -13.49 19.23 1.54
CA LYS A 10 -13.81 18.82 2.90
C LYS A 10 -15.31 18.68 3.05
N LEU A 11 -15.74 17.50 3.51
CA LEU A 11 -17.11 17.25 3.96
C LEU A 11 -17.18 17.52 5.47
N ASP A 12 -17.98 18.50 5.86
CA ASP A 12 -18.36 18.67 7.25
C ASP A 12 -19.49 17.69 7.57
N THR A 13 -19.21 16.71 8.43
CA THR A 13 -20.16 15.64 8.76
C THR A 13 -21.25 16.09 9.74
N THR A 14 -21.16 17.29 10.31
CA THR A 14 -22.21 17.82 11.21
C THR A 14 -23.40 18.36 10.43
N ASN A 15 -23.15 18.92 9.24
CA ASN A 15 -24.16 19.54 8.37
C ASN A 15 -24.19 18.93 6.96
N MET A 16 -23.34 17.95 6.69
CA MET A 16 -23.22 17.24 5.41
C MET A 16 -22.92 18.16 4.21
N MET A 17 -22.18 19.25 4.44
CA MET A 17 -21.80 20.19 3.38
C MET A 17 -20.36 19.99 2.92
N TRP A 18 -20.19 19.94 1.59
CA TRP A 18 -18.88 19.97 0.95
C TRP A 18 -18.39 21.41 0.78
N THR A 19 -17.11 21.62 1.05
CA THR A 19 -16.41 22.89 0.83
C THR A 19 -15.12 22.64 0.06
N LEU A 20 -14.85 23.49 -0.92
CA LEU A 20 -13.54 23.54 -1.58
C LEU A 20 -12.57 24.30 -0.67
N ILE A 21 -11.46 23.66 -0.32
CA ILE A 21 -10.41 24.29 0.50
C ILE A 21 -9.50 25.10 -0.41
N SER A 22 -9.45 26.42 -0.18
CA SER A 22 -8.41 27.29 -0.74
C SER A 22 -7.11 27.09 0.02
N ALA A 23 -6.35 26.06 -0.37
CA ALA A 23 -5.11 25.66 0.29
C ALA A 23 -3.97 26.65 0.01
N LYS A 24 -3.19 26.98 1.04
CA LYS A 24 -1.96 27.79 0.90
C LYS A 24 -0.77 26.91 0.53
N GLY A 25 0.32 27.54 0.09
CA GLY A 25 1.57 26.85 -0.26
C GLY A 25 1.55 26.20 -1.64
N THR A 26 2.55 25.38 -1.93
CA THR A 26 2.68 24.73 -3.26
C THR A 26 1.99 23.36 -3.25
N PRO A 27 0.86 23.19 -3.97
CA PRO A 27 0.09 21.96 -3.93
C PRO A 27 0.84 20.76 -4.47
N ALA A 28 0.32 19.57 -4.16
CA ALA A 28 0.67 18.39 -4.94
C ALA A 28 0.31 18.60 -6.41
N ARG A 29 1.18 18.09 -7.31
CA ARG A 29 0.82 17.96 -8.73
C ARG A 29 -0.46 17.12 -8.85
N TRP A 30 -1.36 17.56 -9.70
CA TRP A 30 -2.57 16.85 -10.13
C TRP A 30 -2.25 15.39 -10.48
N ARG A 31 -2.99 14.45 -9.91
CA ARG A 31 -2.70 13.01 -10.02
C ARG A 31 -3.92 12.13 -9.70
N ASP A 32 -3.93 10.92 -10.22
CA ASP A 32 -4.86 9.85 -9.83
C ASP A 32 -4.14 8.68 -9.14
N PHE A 33 -4.91 7.75 -8.57
CA PHE A 33 -4.42 6.50 -7.96
C PHE A 33 -3.27 6.68 -6.94
N HIS A 34 -3.21 7.84 -6.29
CA HIS A 34 -2.30 8.13 -5.19
C HIS A 34 -2.86 7.58 -3.87
N SER A 35 -2.06 7.58 -2.83
CA SER A 35 -2.55 7.40 -1.46
C SER A 35 -2.48 8.71 -0.69
N ALA A 36 -3.44 8.92 0.21
CA ALA A 36 -3.41 9.97 1.21
C ALA A 36 -3.57 9.33 2.59
N THR A 37 -2.60 9.54 3.48
CA THR A 37 -2.57 8.90 4.81
C THR A 37 -2.38 9.97 5.89
N ILE A 38 -3.22 9.95 6.92
CA ILE A 38 -3.16 10.88 8.06
C ILE A 38 -2.20 10.37 9.13
N ILE A 39 -1.31 11.25 9.60
CA ILE A 39 -0.52 11.08 10.83
C ILE A 39 -0.61 12.41 11.61
N GLY A 40 -1.26 12.37 12.77
CA GLY A 40 -1.61 13.59 13.51
C GLY A 40 -2.51 14.49 12.68
N THR A 41 -2.11 15.75 12.52
CA THR A 41 -2.84 16.78 11.75
C THR A 41 -2.33 16.92 10.31
N LYS A 42 -1.47 15.99 9.86
CA LYS A 42 -0.83 16.07 8.56
C LYS A 42 -1.25 14.91 7.67
N MET A 43 -1.66 15.25 6.45
CA MET A 43 -1.98 14.32 5.37
C MET A 43 -0.76 14.16 4.46
N TYR A 44 -0.27 12.93 4.36
CA TYR A 44 0.86 12.56 3.53
C TYR A 44 0.36 11.95 2.22
N VAL A 45 0.62 12.64 1.12
CA VAL A 45 0.27 12.20 -0.23
C VAL A 45 1.49 11.61 -0.90
N PHE A 46 1.41 10.32 -1.26
CA PHE A 46 2.47 9.57 -1.91
C PHE A 46 1.97 8.88 -3.18
N GLY A 47 2.85 8.71 -4.16
CA GLY A 47 2.52 7.99 -5.37
C GLY A 47 1.57 8.76 -6.28
N GLY A 48 0.90 7.98 -7.11
CA GLY A 48 -0.06 8.42 -8.09
C GLY A 48 0.57 8.69 -9.45
N ARG A 49 -0.27 8.58 -10.47
CA ARG A 49 0.07 8.89 -11.85
C ARG A 49 -0.39 10.31 -12.15
N ALA A 50 0.49 11.06 -12.82
CA ALA A 50 0.28 12.44 -13.22
C ALA A 50 0.81 12.60 -14.65
N ASP A 51 0.66 13.80 -15.21
CA ASP A 51 1.28 14.16 -16.49
C ASP A 51 2.32 15.28 -16.28
N ARG A 52 3.36 15.25 -17.13
CA ARG A 52 4.47 16.20 -17.07
C ARG A 52 4.06 17.64 -17.42
N PHE A 53 3.17 17.81 -18.39
CA PHE A 53 2.93 19.09 -19.06
C PHE A 53 1.62 19.76 -18.67
N GLY A 54 0.67 19.02 -18.12
CA GLY A 54 -0.59 19.60 -17.71
C GLY A 54 -1.47 18.64 -16.92
N PRO A 55 -2.70 19.05 -16.60
CA PRO A 55 -3.64 18.23 -15.86
C PRO A 55 -4.39 17.23 -16.75
N PHE A 56 -4.04 17.12 -18.03
CA PHE A 56 -4.71 16.22 -18.97
C PHE A 56 -3.87 14.98 -19.22
N HIS A 57 -4.55 13.87 -19.50
CA HIS A 57 -3.89 12.63 -19.90
C HIS A 57 -3.17 12.82 -21.24
N SER A 58 -1.87 12.50 -21.28
CA SER A 58 -1.08 12.46 -22.50
C SER A 58 -0.08 11.29 -22.45
N ASN A 59 0.71 11.11 -23.51
CA ASN A 59 1.78 10.10 -23.54
C ASN A 59 3.01 10.48 -22.68
N ASN A 60 2.92 11.53 -21.86
CA ASN A 60 4.01 12.03 -21.01
C ASN A 60 3.75 11.78 -19.53
N GLU A 61 3.15 10.63 -19.22
CA GLU A 61 2.86 10.22 -17.85
C GLU A 61 4.12 10.22 -16.98
N ILE A 62 3.92 10.55 -15.71
CA ILE A 62 4.93 10.47 -14.66
C ILE A 62 4.31 9.83 -13.42
N TYR A 63 5.14 9.15 -12.66
CA TYR A 63 4.74 8.48 -11.43
C TYR A 63 5.43 9.19 -10.27
N CYS A 64 4.64 9.79 -9.39
CA CYS A 64 5.19 10.63 -8.33
C CYS A 64 5.83 9.76 -7.25
N ASN A 65 7.07 10.05 -6.86
CA ASN A 65 7.79 9.33 -5.81
C ASN A 65 8.16 10.19 -4.60
N ARG A 66 7.83 11.49 -4.63
CA ARG A 66 8.03 12.40 -3.51
C ARG A 66 6.75 12.57 -2.71
N ILE A 67 6.89 12.58 -1.40
CA ILE A 67 5.80 12.93 -0.49
C ILE A 67 5.46 14.41 -0.65
N LYS A 68 4.16 14.70 -0.67
CA LYS A 68 3.60 16.02 -0.38
C LYS A 68 2.85 15.96 0.94
N VAL A 69 3.00 17.00 1.75
CA VAL A 69 2.37 17.06 3.08
C VAL A 69 1.39 18.21 3.11
N PHE A 70 0.14 17.93 3.46
CA PHE A 70 -0.89 18.92 3.68
C PHE A 70 -1.22 18.96 5.17
N ASP A 71 -1.14 20.13 5.77
CA ASP A 71 -1.49 20.37 7.16
C ASP A 71 -2.97 20.75 7.26
N THR A 72 -3.76 19.93 7.95
CA THR A 72 -5.21 20.07 8.02
C THR A 72 -5.68 21.13 9.01
N GLU A 73 -4.82 21.60 9.92
CA GLU A 73 -5.15 22.70 10.84
C GLU A 73 -4.98 24.05 10.16
N THR A 74 -3.89 24.20 9.41
CA THR A 74 -3.53 25.44 8.73
C THR A 74 -4.03 25.53 7.29
N ASN A 75 -4.63 24.45 6.77
CA ASN A 75 -5.05 24.28 5.38
C ASN A 75 -3.92 24.66 4.40
N SER A 76 -2.72 24.16 4.67
CA SER A 76 -1.51 24.57 3.94
C SER A 76 -0.70 23.36 3.49
N TRP A 77 -0.27 23.38 2.23
CA TRP A 77 0.75 22.48 1.73
C TRP A 77 2.11 22.90 2.25
N LEU A 78 2.84 21.95 2.83
CA LEU A 78 4.19 22.12 3.33
C LEU A 78 5.22 21.78 2.25
N ASP A 79 6.42 22.30 2.41
CA ASP A 79 7.53 21.96 1.53
C ASP A 79 7.90 20.49 1.64
N SER A 80 8.26 19.90 0.50
CA SER A 80 8.67 18.50 0.46
C SER A 80 10.03 18.36 1.15
N PRO A 81 10.18 17.40 2.08
CA PRO A 81 11.46 17.16 2.70
C PRO A 81 12.49 16.64 1.67
N PRO A 82 13.75 17.11 1.72
CA PRO A 82 14.82 16.52 0.92
C PRO A 82 15.07 15.10 1.43
N THR A 83 14.82 14.12 0.55
CA THR A 83 14.88 12.69 0.86
C THR A 83 15.82 12.04 -0.16
N PRO A 84 17.06 11.68 0.22
CA PRO A 84 18.04 11.13 -0.72
C PRO A 84 17.68 9.72 -1.18
N VAL A 85 17.07 8.94 -0.29
CA VAL A 85 16.55 7.61 -0.59
C VAL A 85 15.03 7.72 -0.76
N LEU A 86 14.53 7.19 -1.86
CA LEU A 86 13.11 7.24 -2.22
C LEU A 86 12.66 5.87 -2.75
N PRO A 87 11.45 5.42 -2.41
CA PRO A 87 10.80 4.36 -3.18
C PRO A 87 10.58 4.80 -4.63
N GLU A 88 10.51 3.84 -5.55
CA GLU A 88 10.11 4.12 -6.93
C GLU A 88 8.71 4.73 -7.02
N GLY A 89 8.52 5.61 -8.01
CA GLY A 89 7.22 6.21 -8.30
C GLY A 89 6.23 5.14 -8.72
N ARG A 90 5.01 5.19 -8.19
CA ARG A 90 4.02 4.11 -8.35
C ARG A 90 2.60 4.63 -8.18
N ARG A 91 1.64 3.90 -8.74
CA ARG A 91 0.20 4.11 -8.54
C ARG A 91 -0.46 2.85 -8.00
N SER A 92 -1.68 3.01 -7.47
CA SER A 92 -2.51 1.90 -6.99
C SER A 92 -1.80 1.00 -5.97
N HIS A 93 -0.90 1.59 -5.19
CA HIS A 93 -0.27 0.97 -4.03
C HIS A 93 -1.18 1.08 -2.80
N SER A 94 -0.92 0.27 -1.79
CA SER A 94 -1.53 0.44 -0.47
C SER A 94 -0.65 1.33 0.40
N ALA A 95 -1.25 2.15 1.25
CA ALA A 95 -0.54 2.93 2.26
C ALA A 95 -1.31 2.95 3.57
N PHE A 96 -0.59 2.94 4.69
CA PHE A 96 -1.17 2.94 6.04
C PHE A 96 -0.24 3.63 7.03
N SER A 97 -0.79 4.12 8.14
CA SER A 97 -0.01 4.64 9.25
C SER A 97 0.08 3.61 10.39
N TYR A 98 1.26 3.50 10.99
CA TYR A 98 1.51 2.68 12.17
C TYR A 98 2.59 3.32 13.04
N ASN A 99 2.32 3.47 14.34
CA ASN A 99 3.22 4.09 15.32
C ASN A 99 3.86 5.43 14.85
N GLY A 100 3.05 6.30 14.25
CA GLY A 100 3.51 7.62 13.77
C GLY A 100 4.37 7.58 12.51
N GLU A 101 4.54 6.42 11.88
CA GLU A 101 5.25 6.25 10.62
C GLU A 101 4.26 5.93 9.48
N LEU A 102 4.61 6.31 8.26
CA LEU A 102 3.87 5.99 7.03
C LEU A 102 4.48 4.75 6.39
N TYR A 103 3.65 3.81 5.95
CA TYR A 103 4.06 2.63 5.21
C TYR A 103 3.43 2.61 3.82
N VAL A 104 4.17 2.10 2.84
CA VAL A 104 3.73 1.93 1.45
C VAL A 104 4.08 0.52 0.99
N PHE A 105 3.10 -0.18 0.41
CA PHE A 105 3.26 -1.53 -0.11
C PHE A 105 2.76 -1.65 -1.55
N GLY A 106 3.55 -2.31 -2.39
CA GLY A 106 3.17 -2.73 -3.73
C GLY A 106 2.91 -1.56 -4.68
N GLY A 107 2.01 -1.75 -5.64
CA GLY A 107 1.66 -0.78 -6.69
C GLY A 107 2.29 -1.11 -8.04
N TYR A 108 2.12 -0.18 -8.99
CA TYR A 108 2.58 -0.35 -10.37
C TYR A 108 3.14 0.93 -10.97
N ASN A 109 4.11 0.77 -11.86
CA ASN A 109 4.65 1.84 -12.71
C ASN A 109 4.68 1.36 -14.16
N ALA A 110 3.79 1.91 -15.00
CA ALA A 110 3.65 1.50 -16.40
C ALA A 110 4.88 1.85 -17.24
N ARG A 111 5.58 2.94 -16.91
CA ARG A 111 6.79 3.32 -17.65
C ARG A 111 7.96 2.36 -17.44
N LEU A 112 7.95 1.66 -16.32
CA LEU A 112 8.93 0.62 -16.01
C LEU A 112 8.38 -0.78 -16.30
N ASN A 113 7.12 -0.89 -16.74
CA ASN A 113 6.33 -2.11 -16.78
C ASN A 113 6.51 -2.98 -15.51
N ARG A 114 6.43 -2.35 -14.34
CA ARG A 114 6.83 -3.00 -13.08
C ARG A 114 5.76 -2.94 -12.02
N HIS A 115 5.33 -4.13 -11.58
CA HIS A 115 4.60 -4.33 -10.35
C HIS A 115 5.57 -4.45 -9.17
N PHE A 116 5.17 -3.92 -8.01
CA PHE A 116 5.99 -3.89 -6.82
C PHE A 116 5.42 -4.82 -5.72
N HIS A 117 6.29 -5.32 -4.85
CA HIS A 117 5.95 -6.04 -3.61
C HIS A 117 6.81 -5.56 -2.44
N ASP A 118 7.58 -4.48 -2.63
CA ASP A 118 8.42 -3.92 -1.58
C ASP A 118 7.57 -3.17 -0.55
N LEU A 119 8.01 -3.25 0.71
CA LEU A 119 7.47 -2.47 1.81
C LEU A 119 8.43 -1.34 2.14
N TRP A 120 7.94 -0.11 2.12
CA TRP A 120 8.70 1.07 2.51
C TRP A 120 8.07 1.71 3.72
N LYS A 121 8.90 2.28 4.59
CA LYS A 121 8.43 3.13 5.68
C LYS A 121 9.07 4.51 5.61
N PHE A 122 8.29 5.53 5.92
CA PHE A 122 8.71 6.91 6.05
C PHE A 122 8.52 7.36 7.49
N ASN A 123 9.59 7.91 8.07
CA ASN A 123 9.55 8.51 9.39
C ASN A 123 9.38 10.03 9.26
N PRO A 124 8.25 10.62 9.72
CA PRO A 124 8.00 12.05 9.58
C PRO A 124 8.87 12.94 10.46
N VAL A 125 9.54 12.41 11.48
CA VAL A 125 10.43 13.17 12.37
C VAL A 125 11.81 13.31 11.73
N SER A 126 12.38 12.20 11.27
CA SER A 126 13.69 12.21 10.59
C SER A 126 13.60 12.50 9.09
N LEU A 127 12.37 12.60 8.56
CA LEU A 127 12.09 12.89 7.15
C LEU A 127 12.79 11.92 6.21
N SER A 128 12.82 10.64 6.56
CA SER A 128 13.59 9.62 5.84
C SER A 128 12.78 8.39 5.49
N TRP A 129 13.09 7.81 4.33
CA TRP A 129 12.56 6.54 3.89
C TRP A 129 13.52 5.40 4.22
N ARG A 130 12.94 4.23 4.51
CA ARG A 130 13.67 2.98 4.66
C ARG A 130 12.86 1.83 4.06
N LYS A 131 13.53 0.99 3.27
CA LYS A 131 12.95 -0.28 2.82
C LYS A 131 12.92 -1.27 3.99
N ILE A 132 11.81 -1.98 4.12
CA ILE A 132 11.57 -2.98 5.16
C ILE A 132 11.48 -4.34 4.48
N GLU A 133 12.11 -5.33 5.10
CA GLU A 133 12.06 -6.72 4.69
C GLU A 133 11.27 -7.50 5.76
N PRO A 134 9.96 -7.72 5.56
CA PRO A 134 9.15 -8.55 6.45
C PRO A 134 9.65 -9.99 6.48
N LYS A 135 9.42 -10.67 7.60
CA LYS A 135 9.67 -12.12 7.72
C LYS A 135 8.49 -12.91 7.15
N GLY A 136 8.77 -14.12 6.67
CA GLY A 136 7.77 -15.02 6.09
C GLY A 136 7.52 -14.76 4.61
N LYS A 137 6.55 -15.47 4.04
CA LYS A 137 6.17 -15.34 2.63
C LYS A 137 5.16 -14.21 2.47
N GLY A 138 5.57 -13.14 1.80
CA GLY A 138 4.69 -12.01 1.47
C GLY A 138 3.89 -12.21 0.18
N PRO A 139 3.02 -11.24 -0.16
CA PRO A 139 2.30 -11.21 -1.43
C PRO A 139 3.26 -11.08 -2.62
N CYS A 140 2.86 -11.62 -3.77
CA CYS A 140 3.57 -11.38 -5.04
C CYS A 140 3.49 -9.89 -5.46
N PRO A 141 4.32 -9.42 -6.42
CA PRO A 141 4.21 -8.07 -6.96
C PRO A 141 2.81 -7.78 -7.51
N ARG A 142 2.14 -6.76 -6.98
CA ARG A 142 0.72 -6.52 -7.27
C ARG A 142 0.28 -5.08 -7.01
N ARG A 143 -0.90 -4.72 -7.51
CA ARG A 143 -1.54 -3.39 -7.37
C ARG A 143 -3.02 -3.52 -7.00
N ARG A 144 -3.67 -2.41 -6.61
CA ARG A 144 -5.12 -2.31 -6.34
C ARG A 144 -5.61 -3.23 -5.21
N GLN A 145 -4.74 -3.50 -4.24
CA GLN A 145 -5.10 -4.29 -3.06
C GLN A 145 -5.96 -3.46 -2.09
N CYS A 146 -6.86 -4.12 -1.37
CA CYS A 146 -7.47 -3.54 -0.18
C CYS A 146 -6.49 -3.68 1.00
N CYS A 147 -6.35 -2.64 1.82
CA CYS A 147 -5.43 -2.62 2.96
C CYS A 147 -6.09 -1.97 4.16
N CYS A 148 -6.25 -2.72 5.25
CA CYS A 148 -6.89 -2.27 6.48
C CYS A 148 -5.99 -2.54 7.69
N ARG A 149 -5.95 -1.60 8.64
CA ARG A 149 -5.28 -1.81 9.92
C ARG A 149 -6.28 -2.27 10.98
N VAL A 150 -5.95 -3.34 11.69
CA VAL A 150 -6.69 -3.87 12.84
C VAL A 150 -5.70 -4.06 14.00
N GLY A 151 -5.72 -3.15 14.97
CA GLY A 151 -4.72 -3.13 16.05
C GLY A 151 -3.30 -3.00 15.51
N ASP A 152 -2.43 -3.95 15.85
CA ASP A 152 -1.04 -4.06 15.39
C ASP A 152 -0.88 -4.87 14.09
N LYS A 153 -1.98 -5.20 13.42
CA LYS A 153 -1.97 -6.01 12.20
C LYS A 153 -2.45 -5.20 11.01
N ILE A 154 -1.81 -5.40 9.87
CA ILE A 154 -2.25 -4.90 8.58
C ILE A 154 -2.75 -6.08 7.77
N ILE A 155 -4.01 -6.00 7.37
CA ILE A 155 -4.67 -7.00 6.54
C ILE A 155 -4.64 -6.48 5.11
N LEU A 156 -3.98 -7.23 4.24
CA LEU A 156 -3.95 -6.98 2.81
C LEU A 156 -4.80 -8.06 2.12
N PHE A 157 -5.75 -7.64 1.29
CA PHE A 157 -6.63 -8.57 0.58
C PHE A 157 -6.66 -8.27 -0.92
N GLY A 158 -6.50 -9.34 -1.70
CA GLY A 158 -6.63 -9.35 -3.14
C GLY A 158 -5.64 -8.46 -3.90
N GLY A 159 -6.16 -7.75 -4.91
CA GLY A 159 -5.39 -6.97 -5.88
C GLY A 159 -5.15 -7.73 -7.19
N THR A 160 -4.32 -7.15 -8.06
CA THR A 160 -4.01 -7.67 -9.40
C THR A 160 -2.51 -7.80 -9.62
N SER A 161 -2.07 -8.87 -10.29
CA SER A 161 -0.68 -9.07 -10.71
C SER A 161 -0.61 -9.60 -12.14
N PRO A 162 0.56 -9.53 -12.80
CA PRO A 162 0.78 -10.27 -14.05
C PRO A 162 0.55 -11.78 -13.87
N SER A 163 0.10 -12.44 -14.93
CA SER A 163 0.02 -13.91 -14.97
C SER A 163 1.42 -14.53 -14.99
N PRO A 164 1.71 -15.57 -14.17
CA PRO A 164 2.98 -16.29 -14.19
C PRO A 164 3.26 -17.01 -15.51
N GLU A 165 2.23 -17.38 -16.27
CA GLU A 165 2.34 -18.28 -17.42
C GLU A 165 2.75 -17.58 -18.73
N GLU A 166 2.67 -16.23 -18.81
CA GLU A 166 2.93 -15.48 -20.06
C GLU A 166 4.11 -14.49 -20.00
N GLY A 167 4.96 -14.54 -18.97
CA GLY A 167 6.05 -13.57 -18.81
C GLY A 167 5.52 -12.21 -18.33
N MET A 168 6.24 -11.10 -18.54
CA MET A 168 5.70 -9.76 -18.22
C MET A 168 4.49 -9.49 -19.12
N GLY A 169 3.29 -9.91 -18.68
CA GLY A 169 2.03 -9.69 -19.37
C GLY A 169 1.85 -8.21 -19.69
N ASP A 170 1.14 -7.96 -20.79
CA ASP A 170 0.67 -6.61 -21.07
C ASP A 170 -0.23 -6.10 -19.92
N GLU A 171 -0.56 -4.81 -19.89
CA GLU A 171 -1.42 -4.28 -18.83
C GLU A 171 -2.83 -4.90 -18.82
N PHE A 172 -3.19 -5.66 -19.85
CA PHE A 172 -4.52 -6.22 -20.08
C PHE A 172 -4.65 -7.66 -19.58
N ASP A 173 -3.57 -8.43 -19.46
CA ASP A 173 -3.59 -9.80 -18.90
C ASP A 173 -3.09 -9.85 -17.45
N LEU A 174 -3.96 -9.39 -16.54
CA LEU A 174 -3.72 -9.43 -15.10
C LEU A 174 -4.63 -10.47 -14.44
N MET A 175 -4.06 -11.22 -13.50
CA MET A 175 -4.84 -12.08 -12.61
C MET A 175 -5.34 -11.31 -11.39
N ASP A 176 -6.61 -11.52 -11.06
CA ASP A 176 -7.21 -11.08 -9.81
C ASP A 176 -6.89 -12.04 -8.66
N HIS A 177 -6.58 -11.49 -7.49
CA HIS A 177 -6.31 -12.24 -6.29
C HIS A 177 -7.48 -12.17 -5.31
N SER A 178 -7.73 -13.28 -4.62
CA SER A 178 -8.67 -13.37 -3.49
C SER A 178 -7.97 -13.87 -2.22
N ASP A 179 -6.65 -13.75 -2.16
CA ASP A 179 -5.81 -14.16 -1.03
C ASP A 179 -5.74 -13.06 0.04
N LEU A 180 -5.39 -13.46 1.26
CA LEU A 180 -5.30 -12.58 2.42
C LEU A 180 -3.92 -12.72 3.06
N TYR A 181 -3.27 -11.58 3.31
CA TYR A 181 -2.00 -11.51 4.02
C TYR A 181 -2.14 -10.65 5.27
N ILE A 182 -1.41 -11.04 6.30
CA ILE A 182 -1.37 -10.31 7.57
C ILE A 182 0.08 -9.92 7.84
N LEU A 183 0.37 -8.62 7.85
CA LEU A 183 1.61 -8.07 8.38
C LEU A 183 1.38 -7.75 9.86
N ASP A 184 2.06 -8.48 10.73
CA ASP A 184 1.94 -8.39 12.17
C ASP A 184 3.11 -7.61 12.78
N PHE A 185 2.85 -6.43 13.34
CA PHE A 185 3.88 -5.60 13.97
C PHE A 185 4.18 -6.00 15.42
N SER A 186 3.34 -6.84 16.03
CA SER A 186 3.51 -7.32 17.41
C SER A 186 3.25 -8.83 17.50
N PRO A 187 4.06 -9.67 16.81
CA PRO A 187 3.86 -11.11 16.82
C PRO A 187 4.16 -11.66 18.22
N SER A 188 3.26 -12.52 18.72
CA SER A 188 3.49 -13.23 19.98
C SER A 188 4.65 -14.22 19.87
N LEU A 189 5.22 -14.64 21.01
CA LEU A 189 6.23 -15.70 21.04
C LEU A 189 5.71 -16.98 20.36
N LYS A 190 4.44 -17.33 20.58
CA LYS A 190 3.78 -18.47 19.91
C LYS A 190 3.84 -18.31 18.38
N THR A 191 3.52 -17.14 17.84
CA THR A 191 3.62 -16.85 16.39
C THR A 191 5.06 -16.97 15.89
N LEU A 192 6.03 -16.42 16.62
CA LEU A 192 7.45 -16.48 16.26
C LEU A 192 7.97 -17.93 16.24
N CYS A 193 7.61 -18.74 17.24
CA CYS A 193 7.94 -20.16 17.28
C CYS A 193 7.34 -20.91 16.09
N LYS A 194 6.06 -20.66 15.75
CA LYS A 194 5.43 -21.26 14.57
C LYS A 194 6.14 -20.89 13.27
N LEU A 195 6.53 -19.63 13.10
CA LEU A 195 7.31 -19.19 11.93
C LEU A 195 8.66 -19.91 11.85
N ALA A 196 9.33 -20.14 12.97
CA ALA A 196 10.59 -20.91 13.00
C ALA A 196 10.37 -22.37 12.60
N VAL A 197 9.32 -23.03 13.11
CA VAL A 197 8.96 -24.40 12.71
C VAL A 197 8.77 -24.52 11.20
N ILE A 198 8.03 -23.58 10.59
CA ILE A 198 7.81 -23.54 9.14
C ILE A 198 9.13 -23.26 8.40
N GLN A 199 9.87 -22.24 8.81
CA GLN A 199 11.08 -21.79 8.13
C GLN A 199 12.18 -22.87 8.09
N TYR A 200 12.35 -23.62 9.19
CA TYR A 200 13.37 -24.65 9.31
C TYR A 200 12.85 -26.07 9.02
N SER A 201 11.59 -26.20 8.57
CA SER A 201 10.96 -27.50 8.30
C SER A 201 11.11 -28.50 9.46
N LEU A 202 10.93 -28.02 10.71
CA LEU A 202 11.10 -28.84 11.90
C LEU A 202 10.02 -29.93 11.97
N ASP A 203 10.34 -31.06 12.60
CA ASP A 203 9.36 -32.13 12.81
C ASP A 203 8.17 -31.63 13.64
N GLN A 204 6.97 -31.94 13.15
CA GLN A 204 5.70 -31.51 13.71
C GLN A 204 4.95 -32.68 14.35
N SER A 205 5.43 -33.92 14.22
CA SER A 205 4.74 -35.13 14.65
C SER A 205 4.39 -35.15 16.14
N CYS A 206 5.24 -34.54 16.96
CA CYS A 206 5.08 -34.43 18.42
C CYS A 206 4.22 -33.24 18.87
N LEU A 207 3.80 -32.36 17.95
CA LEU A 207 3.05 -31.16 18.31
C LEU A 207 1.56 -31.48 18.56
N PRO A 208 0.94 -30.81 19.55
CA PRO A 208 -0.50 -30.88 19.76
C PRO A 208 -1.30 -30.59 18.48
N HIS A 209 -2.48 -31.19 18.36
CA HIS A 209 -3.32 -31.12 17.16
C HIS A 209 -3.68 -29.68 16.77
N ASP A 210 -4.01 -28.84 17.74
CA ASP A 210 -4.32 -27.43 17.55
C ASP A 210 -3.13 -26.65 16.98
N ILE A 211 -1.91 -26.92 17.46
CA ILE A 211 -0.69 -26.28 16.94
C ILE A 211 -0.37 -26.75 15.52
N ARG A 212 -0.50 -28.05 15.24
CA ARG A 212 -0.35 -28.58 13.88
C ARG A 212 -1.37 -27.97 12.92
N TRP A 213 -2.61 -27.80 13.38
CA TRP A 213 -3.65 -27.14 12.60
C TRP A 213 -3.31 -25.67 12.33
N GLU A 214 -2.86 -24.92 13.33
CA GLU A 214 -2.42 -23.54 13.14
C GLU A 214 -1.24 -23.42 12.16
N LEU A 215 -0.26 -24.32 12.22
CA LEU A 215 0.87 -24.37 11.29
C LEU A 215 0.42 -24.66 9.85
N SER A 216 -0.50 -25.61 9.69
CA SER A 216 -1.13 -25.89 8.41
C SER A 216 -1.86 -24.65 7.88
N ALA A 217 -2.72 -24.02 8.70
CA ALA A 217 -3.46 -22.83 8.32
C ALA A 217 -2.57 -21.64 7.91
N MET A 218 -1.37 -21.52 8.50
CA MET A 218 -0.37 -20.50 8.13
C MET A 218 0.34 -20.76 6.79
N THR A 219 0.27 -21.98 6.27
CA THR A 219 1.00 -22.40 5.05
C THR A 219 0.07 -22.80 3.90
N THR A 220 -1.20 -23.10 4.19
CA THR A 220 -2.23 -23.35 3.18
C THR A 220 -2.71 -22.04 2.56
N ASN A 221 -2.71 -21.96 1.22
CA ASN A 221 -3.34 -20.86 0.51
C ASN A 221 -4.83 -20.80 0.87
N SER A 222 -5.37 -19.59 1.06
CA SER A 222 -6.81 -19.37 1.19
C SER A 222 -7.51 -19.59 -0.17
N THR A 223 -7.54 -20.83 -0.66
CA THR A 223 -8.41 -21.19 -1.78
C THR A 223 -9.84 -21.25 -1.24
N ILE A 224 -10.56 -20.15 -1.33
CA ILE A 224 -12.02 -20.19 -1.25
C ILE A 224 -12.48 -20.87 -2.54
N SER A 225 -12.72 -22.18 -2.49
CA SER A 225 -13.47 -22.86 -3.54
C SER A 225 -14.81 -22.14 -3.70
N ARG A 226 -15.15 -21.84 -4.96
CA ARG A 226 -16.37 -21.13 -5.38
C ARG A 226 -17.66 -21.70 -4.73
N PRO A 227 -18.77 -20.94 -4.71
CA PRO A 227 -19.99 -21.33 -4.01
C PRO A 227 -20.49 -22.67 -4.56
N ILE A 228 -20.94 -23.54 -3.67
CA ILE A 228 -21.84 -24.63 -4.04
C ILE A 228 -23.10 -23.93 -4.55
N ALA A 229 -23.25 -23.87 -5.87
CA ALA A 229 -24.52 -23.51 -6.48
C ALA A 229 -25.54 -24.57 -6.03
N SER A 230 -26.60 -24.11 -5.36
CA SER A 230 -27.85 -24.86 -5.18
C SER A 230 -28.94 -24.14 -5.97
#